data_AF-A0A6M3K2D5-F1
#
_entry.id   AF-A0A6M3K2D5-F1
#
_cell.length_a   1.000
_cell.length_b   1.000
_cell.length_c   1.000
_cell.angle_alpha   90.00
_cell.angle_beta   90.00
_cell.angle_gamma   90.00
#
_symmetry.space_group_name_H-M   'P 1'
#
loop_
_entity.id
_entity.type
_entity.pdbx_description
1 polymer ?
#
loop_
_entity_poly.entity_id
_entity_poly.type
_entity_poly.pdbx_seq_one_letter_code
_entity_poly.pdbx_strand_id
1 'polypeptide(L)'
;MTAYNTQRVYVNPGITGDIVMFRRKYFQRVKEKLLKIALGLGKGSWIKNFIALVVAVNLVRKYPKLIRKDIGNKNTHAFLDIVDKFNAYHKNSMRQPLFDQFFHLAFATTAHDKYYGSILDWWIEEIIKAILDGKIEPRPEGWLKPQWWKEPPPYGGEYTIIYKMLEHKDEIKKILMA
;
A
#
# COMPACT_ATOMS: atom_id res chain seq x y z
N MET A 1 -21.62 -5.35 24.73
CA MET A 1 -20.14 -5.27 24.86
C MET A 1 -19.55 -6.61 24.47
N THR A 2 -19.17 -6.76 23.21
CA THR A 2 -18.58 -8.00 22.70
C THR A 2 -17.07 -7.95 22.94
N ALA A 3 -16.57 -8.82 23.81
CA ALA A 3 -15.15 -8.90 24.10
C ALA A 3 -14.39 -9.32 22.84
N TYR A 4 -13.53 -8.45 22.31
CA TYR A 4 -12.63 -8.79 21.22
C TYR A 4 -11.65 -9.85 21.71
N ASN A 5 -11.86 -11.09 21.26
CA ASN A 5 -10.97 -12.21 21.48
C ASN A 5 -9.64 -11.91 20.76
N THR A 6 -8.70 -11.31 21.48
CA THR A 6 -7.36 -11.01 21.00
C THR A 6 -6.58 -12.32 20.93
N GLN A 7 -6.81 -13.09 19.87
CA GLN A 7 -5.87 -14.14 19.48
C GLN A 7 -4.50 -13.49 19.33
N ARG A 8 -3.61 -13.73 20.31
CA ARG A 8 -2.20 -13.43 20.18
C ARG A 8 -1.69 -14.31 19.05
N VAL A 9 -1.59 -13.73 17.86
CA VAL A 9 -0.81 -14.31 16.78
C VAL A 9 0.61 -14.44 17.32
N TYR A 10 0.99 -15.67 17.69
CA TYR A 10 2.35 -16.00 18.06
C TYR A 10 3.19 -15.90 16.78
N VAL A 11 3.63 -14.68 16.47
CA VAL A 11 4.70 -14.47 15.49
C VAL A 11 5.98 -14.99 16.14
N ASN A 12 6.67 -15.90 15.47
CA ASN A 12 7.90 -16.51 15.96
C ASN A 12 8.86 -15.41 16.46
N PRO A 13 9.16 -15.33 17.77
CA PRO A 13 9.85 -14.20 18.37
C PRO A 13 11.26 -13.97 17.82
N GLY A 14 11.90 -15.00 17.24
CA GLY A 14 13.17 -14.84 16.53
C GLY A 14 13.02 -14.02 15.24
N ILE A 15 11.95 -14.25 14.48
CA ILE A 15 11.67 -13.52 13.23
C ILE A 15 11.27 -12.08 13.54
N THR A 16 10.42 -11.85 14.55
CA THR A 16 10.00 -10.50 14.94
C THR A 16 11.15 -9.71 15.55
N GLY A 17 11.99 -10.32 16.39
CA GLY A 17 13.17 -9.68 16.98
C GLY A 17 14.21 -9.29 15.94
N ASP A 18 14.52 -10.19 14.99
CA ASP A 18 15.45 -9.93 13.91
C ASP A 18 14.90 -8.95 12.89
N ILE A 19 13.61 -8.99 12.54
CA ILE A 19 12.98 -8.01 11.65
C ILE A 19 12.89 -6.64 12.31
N VAL A 20 12.58 -6.54 13.61
CA VAL A 20 12.51 -5.27 14.33
C VAL A 20 13.91 -4.68 14.56
N MET A 21 14.90 -5.49 14.92
CA MET A 21 16.30 -5.05 15.04
C MET A 21 16.91 -4.71 13.67
N PHE A 22 16.61 -5.51 12.64
CA PHE A 22 16.96 -5.20 11.25
C PHE A 22 16.32 -3.87 10.90
N ARG A 23 15.00 -3.67 11.07
CA ARG A 23 14.29 -2.41 10.86
C ARG A 23 14.92 -1.23 11.61
N ARG A 24 15.28 -1.36 12.88
CA ARG A 24 15.86 -0.25 13.65
C ARG A 24 17.27 0.10 13.16
N LYS A 25 18.16 -0.88 12.98
CA LYS A 25 19.50 -0.67 12.40
C LYS A 25 19.44 -0.24 10.93
N TYR A 26 18.39 -0.65 10.22
CA TYR A 26 18.07 -0.32 8.84
C TYR A 26 17.61 1.13 8.71
N PHE A 27 16.61 1.53 9.50
CA PHE A 27 16.09 2.89 9.51
C PHE A 27 17.17 3.85 9.97
N GLN A 28 18.03 3.48 10.92
CA GLN A 28 19.18 4.32 11.30
C GLN A 28 20.20 4.45 10.17
N ARG A 29 20.59 3.36 9.49
CA ARG A 29 21.52 3.44 8.34
C ARG A 29 20.94 4.18 7.13
N VAL A 30 19.65 4.00 6.86
CA VAL A 30 18.92 4.74 5.81
C VAL A 30 18.84 6.21 6.19
N LYS A 31 18.41 6.50 7.42
CA LYS A 31 18.33 7.86 7.96
C LYS A 31 19.68 8.55 7.88
N GLU A 32 20.78 7.93 8.30
CA GLU A 32 22.14 8.51 8.21
C GLU A 32 22.58 8.76 6.76
N LYS A 33 22.31 7.84 5.83
CA LYS A 33 22.62 8.05 4.41
C LYS A 33 21.78 9.18 3.81
N LEU A 34 20.48 9.20 4.11
CA LEU A 34 19.57 10.26 3.67
C LEU A 34 19.91 11.60 4.33
N LEU A 35 20.31 11.62 5.60
CA LEU A 35 20.77 12.82 6.30
C LEU A 35 22.05 13.35 5.67
N LYS A 36 23.02 12.48 5.33
CA LYS A 36 24.25 12.89 4.64
C LYS A 36 23.97 13.46 3.25
N ILE A 37 22.99 12.91 2.53
CA ILE A 37 22.50 13.44 1.23
C ILE A 37 21.76 14.78 1.40
N ALA A 38 21.02 14.93 2.51
CA ALA A 38 20.28 16.16 2.83
C ALA A 38 21.20 17.29 3.32
N LEU A 39 22.21 16.97 4.13
CA LEU A 39 23.15 17.91 4.77
C LEU A 39 24.32 18.32 3.85
N GLY A 40 24.65 17.53 2.82
CA GLY A 40 25.63 17.87 1.79
C GLY A 40 25.00 18.57 0.58
N LEU A 41 25.06 19.92 0.56
CA LEU A 41 25.16 20.84 -0.60
C LEU A 41 24.18 20.73 -1.81
N GLY A 42 23.82 21.89 -2.38
CA GLY A 42 23.52 22.09 -3.81
C GLY A 42 22.07 21.83 -4.32
N LYS A 43 21.54 22.78 -5.10
CA LYS A 43 20.19 22.86 -5.72
C LYS A 43 19.93 21.81 -6.82
N GLY A 44 20.03 20.52 -6.51
CA GLY A 44 19.76 19.42 -7.44
C GLY A 44 18.80 18.36 -6.87
N SER A 45 17.53 18.73 -6.68
CA SER A 45 16.49 17.92 -6.01
C SER A 45 16.31 16.51 -6.60
N TRP A 46 16.42 16.36 -7.92
CA TRP A 46 16.10 15.10 -8.61
C TRP A 46 17.15 13.99 -8.40
N ILE A 47 18.45 14.32 -8.37
CA ILE A 47 19.53 13.34 -8.15
C ILE A 47 19.44 12.76 -6.73
N LYS A 48 19.10 13.61 -5.74
CA LYS A 48 18.92 13.19 -4.34
C LYS A 48 17.77 12.20 -4.20
N ASN A 49 16.63 12.49 -4.84
CA ASN A 49 15.47 11.60 -4.87
C ASN A 49 15.78 10.28 -5.58
N PHE A 50 16.56 10.33 -6.67
CA PHE A 50 17.00 9.13 -7.38
C PHE A 50 17.90 8.23 -6.52
N ILE A 51 18.90 8.79 -5.82
CA ILE A 51 19.76 8.03 -4.92
C ILE A 51 18.95 7.43 -3.76
N ALA A 52 18.04 8.20 -3.16
CA ALA A 52 17.15 7.72 -2.11
C ALA A 52 16.28 6.55 -2.58
N LEU A 53 15.73 6.65 -3.80
CA LEU A 53 14.95 5.59 -4.44
C LEU A 53 15.80 4.35 -4.69
N VAL A 54 17.02 4.49 -5.25
CA VAL A 54 17.94 3.37 -5.51
C VAL A 54 18.33 2.67 -4.21
N VAL A 55 18.59 3.43 -3.14
CA VAL A 55 18.86 2.87 -1.81
C VAL A 55 17.64 2.11 -1.29
N ALA A 56 16.44 2.70 -1.37
CA ALA A 56 15.21 2.06 -0.94
C ALA A 56 14.95 0.75 -1.72
N VAL A 57 15.07 0.75 -3.05
CA VAL A 57 14.87 -0.46 -3.89
C VAL A 57 15.86 -1.57 -3.53
N ASN A 58 17.16 -1.25 -3.42
CA ASN A 58 18.16 -2.25 -3.04
C ASN A 58 17.95 -2.82 -1.64
N LEU A 59 17.33 -2.04 -0.78
CA LEU A 59 17.02 -2.43 0.58
C LEU A 59 15.75 -3.27 0.67
N VAL A 60 14.72 -2.95 -0.11
CA VAL A 60 13.49 -3.75 -0.22
C VAL A 60 13.80 -5.12 -0.82
N ARG A 61 14.74 -5.21 -1.77
CA ARG A 61 15.22 -6.50 -2.31
C ARG A 61 15.78 -7.47 -1.26
N LYS A 62 16.20 -6.97 -0.09
CA LYS A 62 16.70 -7.81 1.01
C LYS A 62 15.60 -8.33 1.93
N TYR A 63 14.38 -7.78 1.84
CA TYR A 63 13.26 -8.31 2.59
C TYR A 63 12.75 -9.59 1.91
N PRO A 64 12.50 -10.67 2.67
CA PRO A 64 11.93 -11.89 2.10
C PRO A 64 10.61 -11.56 1.42
N LYS A 65 10.36 -12.16 0.25
CA LYS A 65 9.11 -11.96 -0.50
C LYS A 65 7.93 -12.29 0.40
N LEU A 66 6.87 -11.49 0.35
CA LEU A 66 5.63 -11.77 1.08
C LEU A 66 5.00 -13.04 0.52
N ILE A 67 4.89 -14.07 1.35
CA ILE A 67 4.17 -15.29 1.01
C ILE A 67 2.92 -15.33 1.87
N ARG A 68 1.75 -15.54 1.25
CA ARG A 68 0.44 -15.56 1.92
C ARG A 68 0.43 -16.44 3.19
N LYS A 69 1.14 -17.58 3.16
CA LYS A 69 1.25 -18.54 4.28
C LYS A 69 1.92 -17.95 5.54
N ASP A 70 2.80 -16.96 5.37
CA ASP A 70 3.59 -16.36 6.46
C ASP A 70 2.92 -15.11 7.04
N ILE A 71 1.74 -14.74 6.53
CA ILE A 71 1.00 -13.54 6.91
C ILE A 71 -0.19 -13.93 7.77
N GLY A 72 -0.14 -13.60 9.06
CA GLY A 72 -1.25 -13.83 10.00
C GLY A 72 -2.41 -12.84 9.87
N ASN A 73 -2.18 -11.68 9.26
CA ASN A 73 -3.21 -10.66 9.09
C ASN A 73 -4.06 -10.92 7.83
N LYS A 74 -5.36 -11.20 8.03
CA LYS A 74 -6.31 -11.45 6.94
C LYS A 74 -6.52 -10.25 6.02
N ASN A 75 -6.48 -9.02 6.53
CA ASN A 75 -6.63 -7.82 5.69
C ASN A 75 -5.47 -7.71 4.68
N THR A 76 -4.27 -8.12 5.10
CA THR A 76 -3.12 -8.18 4.21
C THR A 76 -3.31 -9.17 3.05
N HIS A 77 -4.09 -10.24 3.24
CA HIS A 77 -4.40 -11.17 2.15
C HIS A 77 -5.23 -10.49 1.06
N ALA A 78 -6.22 -9.67 1.42
CA ALA A 78 -7.01 -8.90 0.46
C ALA A 78 -6.14 -7.92 -0.34
N PHE A 79 -5.14 -7.30 0.30
CA PHE A 79 -4.18 -6.45 -0.41
C PHE A 79 -3.33 -7.24 -1.41
N LEU A 80 -2.90 -8.47 -1.07
CA LEU A 80 -2.19 -9.32 -2.03
C LEU A 80 -3.07 -9.67 -3.24
N ASP A 81 -4.36 -9.95 -3.04
CA ASP A 81 -5.29 -10.19 -4.14
C ASP A 81 -5.44 -8.97 -5.07
N ILE A 82 -5.41 -7.76 -4.50
CA ILE A 82 -5.42 -6.51 -5.27
C ILE A 82 -4.12 -6.34 -6.06
N VAL A 83 -2.96 -6.67 -5.47
CA VAL A 83 -1.66 -6.64 -6.18
C VAL A 83 -1.63 -7.64 -7.32
N ASP A 84 -2.12 -8.86 -7.10
CA ASP A 84 -2.19 -9.87 -8.15
C ASP A 84 -3.07 -9.41 -9.32
N LYS A 85 -4.21 -8.77 -9.03
CA LYS A 85 -5.06 -8.12 -10.05
C LYS A 85 -4.34 -6.97 -10.76
N PHE A 86 -3.66 -6.10 -10.02
CA PHE A 86 -2.87 -5.00 -10.60
C PHE A 86 -1.82 -5.55 -11.57
N ASN A 87 -1.06 -6.58 -11.16
CA ASN A 87 -0.02 -7.23 -11.96
C ASN A 87 -0.59 -7.96 -13.18
N ALA A 88 -1.81 -8.49 -13.08
CA ALA A 88 -2.51 -9.05 -14.23
C ALA A 88 -2.82 -7.96 -15.27
N TYR A 89 -3.19 -6.76 -14.84
CA TYR A 89 -3.54 -5.63 -15.72
C TYR A 89 -2.31 -4.86 -16.21
N HIS A 90 -1.28 -4.72 -15.40
CA HIS A 90 -0.07 -3.96 -15.73
C HIS A 90 0.91 -4.82 -16.55
N LYS A 91 1.02 -4.55 -17.85
CA LYS A 91 1.92 -5.28 -18.76
C LYS A 91 3.20 -4.53 -19.10
N ASN A 92 3.58 -3.52 -18.31
CA ASN A 92 4.82 -2.80 -18.53
C ASN A 92 5.99 -3.49 -17.79
N SER A 93 6.74 -4.33 -18.50
CA SER A 93 7.86 -5.08 -17.92
C SER A 93 8.96 -4.20 -17.30
N MET A 94 9.14 -2.96 -17.78
CA MET A 94 10.13 -2.02 -17.22
C MET A 94 9.67 -1.40 -15.90
N ARG A 95 8.36 -1.15 -15.74
CA ARG A 95 7.79 -0.52 -14.53
C ARG A 95 7.30 -1.53 -13.50
N GLN A 96 6.99 -2.75 -13.92
CA GLN A 96 6.51 -3.83 -13.06
C GLN A 96 7.40 -4.06 -11.83
N PRO A 97 8.74 -4.15 -11.95
CA PRO A 97 9.60 -4.35 -10.79
C PRO A 97 9.53 -3.20 -9.77
N LEU A 98 9.28 -1.97 -10.22
CA LEU A 98 9.14 -0.83 -9.32
C LEU A 98 7.86 -0.95 -8.48
N PHE A 99 6.73 -1.28 -9.12
CA PHE A 99 5.47 -1.50 -8.43
C PHE A 99 5.52 -2.70 -7.49
N ASP A 100 6.12 -3.82 -7.91
CA ASP A 100 6.28 -4.99 -7.05
C ASP A 100 7.07 -4.66 -5.78
N GLN A 101 8.16 -3.89 -5.90
CA GLN A 101 8.95 -3.47 -4.74
C GLN A 101 8.16 -2.48 -3.86
N PHE A 102 7.41 -1.57 -4.46
CA PHE A 102 6.57 -0.64 -3.71
C PHE A 102 5.50 -1.36 -2.90
N PHE A 103 4.73 -2.26 -3.53
CA PHE A 103 3.70 -3.06 -2.85
C PHE A 103 4.32 -3.97 -1.80
N HIS A 104 5.46 -4.60 -2.11
CA HIS A 104 6.18 -5.43 -1.14
C HIS A 104 6.55 -4.63 0.12
N LEU A 105 7.10 -3.42 -0.03
CA LEU A 105 7.44 -2.57 1.12
C LEU A 105 6.19 -2.14 1.91
N ALA A 106 5.14 -1.70 1.21
CA ALA A 106 3.92 -1.22 1.83
C ALA A 106 3.23 -2.34 2.64
N PHE A 107 3.02 -3.50 2.02
CA PHE A 107 2.28 -4.60 2.64
C PHE A 107 3.13 -5.44 3.60
N ALA A 108 4.45 -5.50 3.44
CA ALA A 108 5.31 -6.12 4.46
C ALA A 108 5.27 -5.30 5.75
N THR A 109 5.09 -3.99 5.63
CA THR A 109 4.94 -3.11 6.78
C THR A 109 3.61 -3.33 7.50
N THR A 110 2.51 -3.52 6.78
CA THR A 110 1.20 -3.80 7.39
C THR A 110 1.02 -5.24 7.85
N ALA A 111 1.74 -6.20 7.25
CA ALA A 111 1.70 -7.61 7.63
C ALA A 111 2.31 -7.87 9.02
N HIS A 112 3.38 -7.16 9.35
CA HIS A 112 4.20 -7.44 10.53
C HIS A 112 4.02 -6.42 11.66
N ASP A 113 3.33 -5.31 11.42
CA ASP A 113 3.18 -4.24 12.40
C ASP A 113 1.73 -3.75 12.48
N LYS A 114 1.13 -3.93 13.67
CA LYS A 114 -0.25 -3.51 13.94
C LYS A 114 -0.42 -2.00 13.81
N TYR A 115 0.60 -1.22 14.18
CA TYR A 115 0.53 0.24 14.11
C TYR A 115 0.35 0.70 12.66
N TYR A 116 1.20 0.23 11.75
CA TYR A 116 1.08 0.58 10.34
C TYR A 116 -0.13 -0.05 9.66
N GLY A 117 -0.57 -1.22 10.11
CA GLY A 117 -1.86 -1.79 9.71
C GLY A 117 -3.03 -0.85 10.04
N SER A 118 -3.12 -0.39 11.29
CA SER A 118 -4.19 0.53 11.71
C SER A 118 -4.17 1.88 11.00
N ILE A 119 -2.99 2.40 10.63
CA ILE A 119 -2.88 3.63 9.83
C ILE A 119 -3.42 3.41 8.42
N LEU A 120 -3.12 2.26 7.80
CA LEU A 120 -3.63 1.95 6.47
C LEU A 120 -5.16 1.76 6.49
N ASP A 121 -5.69 1.07 7.50
CA ASP A 121 -7.14 0.91 7.68
C ASP A 121 -7.81 2.28 7.84
N TRP A 122 -7.26 3.16 8.69
CA TRP A 122 -7.74 4.54 8.83
C TRP A 122 -7.68 5.34 7.52
N TRP A 123 -6.60 5.21 6.73
CA TRP A 123 -6.53 5.85 5.41
C TRP A 123 -7.63 5.39 4.45
N ILE A 124 -7.96 4.11 4.45
CA ILE A 124 -9.05 3.58 3.63
C ILE A 124 -10.39 4.18 4.07
N GLU A 125 -10.63 4.27 5.37
CA GLU A 125 -11.84 4.92 5.91
C GLU A 125 -11.94 6.39 5.47
N GLU A 126 -10.85 7.15 5.56
CA GLU A 126 -10.83 8.56 5.14
C GLU A 126 -11.04 8.72 3.63
N ILE A 127 -10.50 7.82 2.80
CA ILE A 127 -10.77 7.81 1.35
C ILE A 127 -12.26 7.54 1.09
N ILE A 128 -12.86 6.58 1.79
CA ILE A 128 -14.29 6.27 1.66
C ILE A 128 -15.13 7.50 2.06
N LYS A 129 -14.81 8.17 3.17
CA LYS A 129 -15.49 9.41 3.57
C LYS A 129 -15.36 10.49 2.50
N ALA A 130 -14.16 10.71 1.96
CA ALA A 130 -13.93 11.67 0.90
C ALA A 130 -14.72 11.35 -0.38
N ILE A 131 -14.86 10.07 -0.74
CA ILE A 131 -15.75 9.62 -1.82
C ILE A 131 -17.20 9.97 -1.49
N LEU A 132 -17.72 9.58 -0.33
CA LEU A 132 -19.12 9.81 0.07
C LEU A 132 -19.47 11.31 0.24
N ASP A 133 -18.46 12.15 0.44
CA ASP A 133 -18.59 13.61 0.46
C ASP A 133 -18.47 14.25 -0.94
N GLY A 134 -18.29 13.45 -1.99
CA GLY A 134 -18.17 13.92 -3.37
C GLY A 134 -16.83 14.59 -3.69
N LYS A 135 -15.80 14.46 -2.83
CA LYS A 135 -14.46 15.04 -3.06
C LYS A 135 -13.61 14.20 -4.01
N ILE A 136 -13.97 12.92 -4.18
CA ILE A 136 -13.31 11.99 -5.11
C ILE A 136 -14.36 11.53 -6.11
N GLU A 137 -14.15 11.89 -7.37
CA GLU A 137 -15.04 11.56 -8.48
C GLU A 137 -14.67 10.22 -9.12
N PRO A 138 -15.64 9.49 -9.71
CA PRO A 138 -15.36 8.30 -10.48
C PRO A 138 -14.52 8.64 -11.72
N ARG A 139 -13.68 7.69 -12.17
CA ARG A 139 -12.99 7.81 -13.46
C ARG A 139 -14.05 7.97 -14.57
N PRO A 140 -13.88 8.86 -15.56
CA PRO A 140 -14.83 8.96 -16.67
C PRO A 140 -14.95 7.66 -17.46
N GLU A 141 -16.12 7.44 -18.05
CA GLU A 141 -16.34 6.30 -18.93
C GLU A 141 -15.42 6.37 -20.15
N GLY A 142 -14.85 5.22 -20.54
CA GLY A 142 -13.97 5.16 -21.71
C GLY A 142 -12.62 5.88 -21.57
N TRP A 143 -12.27 6.38 -20.37
CA TRP A 143 -11.00 7.08 -20.14
C TRP A 143 -9.80 6.32 -20.72
N LEU A 144 -8.91 7.04 -21.41
CA LEU A 144 -7.80 6.40 -22.13
C LEU A 144 -6.90 5.62 -21.17
N LYS A 145 -6.82 4.31 -21.40
CA LYS A 145 -5.89 3.45 -20.70
C LYS A 145 -4.50 3.64 -21.30
N PRO A 146 -3.44 3.75 -20.48
CA PRO A 146 -2.09 3.54 -20.98
C PRO A 146 -2.03 2.21 -21.74
N GLN A 147 -1.27 2.13 -22.83
CA GLN A 147 -1.20 0.94 -23.70
C GLN A 147 -0.88 -0.37 -22.92
N TRP A 148 -0.13 -0.23 -21.83
CA TRP A 148 0.30 -1.29 -20.92
C TRP A 148 -0.68 -1.56 -19.77
N TRP A 149 -1.89 -0.99 -19.78
CA TRP A 149 -2.94 -1.26 -18.81
C TRP A 149 -4.08 -2.04 -19.46
N LYS A 150 -4.22 -3.30 -19.08
CA LYS A 150 -5.14 -4.30 -19.67
C LYS A 150 -6.29 -4.68 -18.74
N GLU A 151 -6.83 -3.70 -18.01
CA GLU A 151 -8.08 -3.86 -17.26
C GLU A 151 -9.21 -4.22 -18.25
N PRO A 152 -10.08 -5.20 -17.95
CA PRO A 152 -11.19 -5.57 -18.83
C PRO A 152 -12.29 -4.48 -18.85
N PRO A 153 -13.03 -4.31 -19.97
CA PRO A 153 -14.25 -3.50 -19.99
C PRO A 153 -15.44 -4.24 -19.37
N PRO A 154 -16.49 -3.51 -18.94
CA PRO A 154 -16.61 -2.05 -18.94
C PRO A 154 -15.83 -1.41 -17.78
N TYR A 155 -15.38 -0.16 -17.95
CA TYR A 155 -14.59 0.55 -16.94
C TYR A 155 -14.85 2.06 -16.99
N GLY A 156 -14.70 2.72 -15.84
CA GLY A 156 -15.07 4.14 -15.72
C GLY A 156 -16.58 4.33 -15.60
N GLY A 157 -17.01 5.57 -15.37
CA GLY A 157 -18.40 5.98 -15.21
C GLY A 157 -19.16 5.15 -14.17
N GLU A 158 -20.37 4.74 -14.57
CA GLU A 158 -21.32 3.94 -13.78
C GLU A 158 -20.77 2.57 -13.34
N TYR A 159 -19.79 2.05 -14.08
CA TYR A 159 -19.18 0.74 -13.79
C TYR A 159 -18.18 0.79 -12.63
N THR A 160 -17.80 1.98 -12.16
CA THR A 160 -16.85 2.12 -11.04
C THR A 160 -17.52 1.93 -9.69
N ILE A 161 -16.77 1.37 -8.73
CA ILE A 161 -17.24 1.29 -7.34
C ILE A 161 -17.49 2.68 -6.74
N ILE A 162 -16.70 3.68 -7.13
CA ILE A 162 -16.86 5.06 -6.67
C ILE A 162 -18.23 5.61 -7.09
N TYR A 163 -18.63 5.40 -8.35
CA TYR A 163 -19.96 5.81 -8.81
C TYR A 163 -21.07 5.14 -8.00
N LYS A 164 -20.99 3.81 -7.82
CA LYS A 164 -21.98 3.05 -7.04
C LYS A 164 -22.06 3.52 -5.59
N MET A 165 -20.92 3.86 -4.97
CA MET A 165 -20.90 4.42 -3.63
C MET A 165 -21.58 5.79 -3.55
N LEU A 166 -21.42 6.62 -4.59
CA LEU A 166 -22.06 7.94 -4.67
C LEU A 166 -23.57 7.82 -4.93
N GLU A 167 -23.99 6.88 -5.77
CA GLU A 167 -25.40 6.57 -6.05
C GLU A 167 -26.13 6.15 -4.76
N HIS A 168 -25.51 5.29 -3.95
CA HIS A 168 -26.05 4.81 -2.68
C HIS A 168 -25.55 5.59 -1.46
N LYS A 169 -25.09 6.83 -1.61
CA LYS A 169 -24.37 7.54 -0.54
C LYS A 169 -25.18 7.67 0.76
N ASP A 170 -26.49 7.92 0.66
CA ASP A 170 -27.33 8.20 1.82
C ASP A 170 -27.62 6.92 2.61
N GLU A 171 -27.81 5.79 1.91
CA GLU A 171 -27.92 4.46 2.51
C GLU A 171 -26.62 4.08 3.24
N ILE A 172 -25.48 4.30 2.59
CA ILE A 172 -24.16 4.01 3.17
C ILE A 172 -23.90 4.90 4.40
N LYS A 173 -24.17 6.21 4.31
CA LYS A 173 -24.01 7.14 5.45
C LYS A 173 -24.89 6.74 6.62
N LYS A 174 -26.13 6.30 6.37
CA LYS A 174 -27.02 5.81 7.42
C LYS A 174 -26.44 4.58 8.15
N ILE A 175 -25.84 3.65 7.43
CA ILE A 175 -25.18 2.47 8.02
C ILE A 175 -23.96 2.87 8.86
N LEU A 176 -23.16 3.82 8.37
CA LEU A 176 -21.92 4.24 9.05
C LEU A 176 -22.16 5.11 10.29
N MET A 177 -23.31 5.77 10.40
CA MET A 177 -23.69 6.61 11.53
C MET A 177 -24.57 5.90 12.57
N ALA A 178 -25.04 4.69 12.28
CA ALA A 178 -25.83 3.85 13.18
C ALA A 178 -24.96 3.04 14.13
#